data_AF-A0A532EHD5-F1
#
_entry.id   AF-A0A532EHD5-F1
#
_cell.length_a   1.000
_cell.length_b   1.000
_cell.length_c   1.000
_cell.angle_alpha   90.00
_cell.angle_beta   90.00
_cell.angle_gamma   90.00
#
_symmetry.space_group_name_H-M   'P 1'
#
loop_
_entity.id
_entity.type
_entity.pdbx_description
1 polymer ?
#
loop_
_entity_poly.entity_id
_entity_poly.type
_entity_poly.pdbx_seq_one_letter_code
_entity_poly.pdbx_strand_id
1 'polypeptide(L)'
;MRLSLRFLLPLALVLAGLAYAVIPLVDTLTLKWFVRDLEIRSELIGRMVESPLVDILASESKTKLLSYFNRIIQDERLFAVGFCDRDGKLTYKTLTYPDSISCNGPGTLNAGQTALLRFTQGAVHVAAVGIEGNGRIWGRLMLVHDMSWIERRSSDTKWYLFYLFAVIGGVISLVTVLVAHLSWRGWVAGVRAMLRGEGLIALIGDPKPDADLHPVAQDLRALIHDLEADKRMRDESQLSWTPATLKTILHDHLAGDEVLIVSNREPYIHNWQDQQVEVQVPASGVVTALEPVMRACSGVWIAHGSGNADREVV
;
A
#
# COMPACT_ATOMS: atom_id res chain seq x y z
N MET A 1 17.65 -16.01 3.52
CA MET A 1 18.61 -14.95 3.09
C MET A 1 18.53 -14.60 1.59
N ARG A 2 18.24 -15.52 0.65
CA ARG A 2 18.16 -15.18 -0.79
C ARG A 2 16.92 -14.38 -1.21
N LEU A 3 15.80 -14.50 -0.48
CA LEU A 3 14.55 -13.81 -0.84
C LEU A 3 14.56 -12.32 -0.48
N SER A 4 15.09 -11.95 0.68
CA SER A 4 15.14 -10.56 1.15
C SER A 4 16.03 -9.68 0.25
N LEU A 5 17.17 -10.21 -0.21
CA LEU A 5 18.02 -9.50 -1.17
C LEU A 5 17.29 -9.14 -2.46
N ARG A 6 16.34 -9.97 -2.91
CA ARG A 6 15.62 -9.78 -4.16
C ARG A 6 14.69 -8.57 -4.14
N PHE A 7 14.25 -8.15 -2.96
CA PHE A 7 13.39 -6.97 -2.77
C PHE A 7 14.18 -5.74 -2.31
N LEU A 8 15.23 -5.93 -1.51
CA LEU A 8 16.04 -4.83 -0.99
C LEU A 8 16.88 -4.16 -2.08
N LEU A 9 17.45 -4.94 -3.01
CA LEU A 9 18.33 -4.44 -4.06
C LEU A 9 17.59 -3.52 -5.07
N PRO A 10 16.43 -3.89 -5.64
CA PRO A 10 15.68 -2.99 -6.51
C PRO A 10 15.15 -1.76 -5.76
N LEU A 11 14.71 -1.92 -4.51
CA LEU A 11 14.27 -0.79 -3.68
C LEU A 11 15.40 0.22 -3.45
N ALA A 12 16.59 -0.26 -3.09
CA ALA A 12 17.76 0.57 -2.89
C ALA A 12 18.17 1.29 -4.19
N LEU A 13 18.11 0.60 -5.33
CA LEU A 13 18.38 1.18 -6.64
C LEU A 13 17.40 2.31 -6.99
N VAL A 14 16.10 2.10 -6.77
CA VAL A 14 15.08 3.12 -7.04
C VAL A 14 15.27 4.35 -6.13
N LEU A 15 15.51 4.13 -4.83
CA LEU A 15 15.77 5.22 -3.89
C LEU A 15 17.06 5.98 -4.20
N ALA A 16 18.13 5.27 -4.55
CA ALA A 16 19.39 5.89 -4.96
C ALA A 16 19.22 6.73 -6.23
N GLY A 17 18.50 6.21 -7.23
CA GLY A 17 18.20 6.94 -8.47
C GLY A 17 17.35 8.19 -8.21
N LEU A 18 16.35 8.08 -7.33
CA LEU A 18 15.49 9.20 -6.98
C LEU A 18 16.26 10.27 -6.18
N ALA A 19 17.07 9.88 -5.20
CA ALA A 19 17.94 10.79 -4.46
C ALA A 19 18.92 11.52 -5.40
N TYR A 20 19.53 10.78 -6.34
CA TYR A 20 20.43 11.33 -7.35
C TYR A 20 19.75 12.38 -8.24
N ALA A 21 18.46 12.20 -8.58
CA ALA A 21 17.70 13.16 -9.38
C ALA A 21 17.21 14.37 -8.57
N VAL A 22 16.71 14.16 -7.35
CA VAL A 22 16.05 15.20 -6.54
C VAL A 22 17.04 16.16 -5.88
N ILE A 23 18.17 15.65 -5.36
CA ILE A 23 19.16 16.49 -4.67
C ILE A 23 19.68 17.65 -5.55
N PRO A 24 20.15 17.44 -6.80
CA PRO A 24 20.61 18.54 -7.64
C PRO A 24 19.49 19.49 -8.06
N LEU A 25 18.25 18.98 -8.21
CA LEU A 25 17.10 19.80 -8.53
C LEU A 25 16.78 20.79 -7.39
N VAL A 26 16.75 20.31 -6.15
CA VAL A 26 16.51 21.18 -4.98
C VAL A 26 17.63 22.21 -4.82
N ASP A 27 18.90 21.83 -5.03
CA ASP A 27 20.04 22.74 -4.93
C ASP A 27 19.94 23.89 -5.97
N THR A 28 19.62 23.55 -7.22
CA THR A 28 19.48 24.56 -8.28
C THR A 28 18.26 25.46 -8.09
N LEU A 29 17.14 24.92 -7.59
CA LEU A 29 15.93 25.70 -7.32
C LEU A 29 16.11 26.63 -6.12
N THR A 30 16.72 26.15 -5.03
CA THR A 30 16.97 26.97 -3.84
C THR A 30 17.93 28.12 -4.15
N LEU A 31 19.04 27.86 -4.84
CA LEU A 31 19.99 28.91 -5.24
C LEU A 31 19.31 29.97 -6.13
N LYS A 32 18.54 29.56 -7.14
CA LYS A 32 17.80 30.49 -8.02
C LYS A 32 16.77 31.32 -7.26
N TRP A 33 16.07 30.73 -6.29
CA TRP A 33 15.08 31.45 -5.49
C TRP A 33 15.74 32.52 -4.62
N PHE A 34 16.86 32.20 -3.96
CA PHE A 34 17.61 33.17 -3.16
C PHE A 34 18.20 34.32 -3.98
N VAL A 35 18.76 34.03 -5.15
CA VAL A 35 19.27 35.08 -6.05
C VAL A 35 18.15 36.04 -6.46
N ARG A 36 16.96 35.50 -6.79
CA ARG A 36 15.79 36.32 -7.15
C ARG A 36 15.30 37.19 -5.99
N ASP A 37 15.26 36.65 -4.78
CA ASP A 37 14.85 37.41 -3.59
C ASP A 37 15.83 38.56 -3.27
N LEU A 38 17.13 38.30 -3.41
CA LEU A 38 18.18 39.32 -3.26
C LEU A 38 18.10 40.40 -4.34
N GLU A 39 17.82 40.02 -5.58
CA GLU A 39 17.66 40.94 -6.69
C GLU A 39 16.52 41.94 -6.43
N ILE A 40 15.34 41.45 -6.02
CA ILE A 40 14.18 42.29 -5.68
C ILE A 40 14.50 43.26 -4.52
N ARG A 41 15.18 42.80 -3.46
CA ARG A 41 15.59 43.68 -2.35
C ARG A 41 16.63 44.71 -2.78
N SER A 42 17.60 44.33 -3.60
CA SER A 42 18.68 45.23 -4.04
C SER A 42 18.15 46.40 -4.87
N GLU A 43 17.12 46.18 -5.69
CA GLU A 43 16.47 47.24 -6.46
C GLU A 43 15.73 48.23 -5.55
N LEU A 44 15.07 47.75 -4.50
CA LEU A 44 14.36 48.59 -3.52
C LEU A 44 15.34 49.41 -2.65
N ILE A 45 16.45 48.82 -2.22
CA ILE A 45 17.52 49.52 -1.49
C ILE A 45 18.10 50.62 -2.38
N GLY A 46 18.34 50.31 -3.65
CA GLY A 46 18.79 51.27 -4.65
C GLY A 46 17.93 52.54 -4.70
N ARG A 47 16.60 52.36 -4.81
CA ARG A 47 15.64 53.47 -4.87
C ARG A 47 15.54 54.26 -3.55
N MET A 48 15.73 53.63 -2.40
CA MET A 48 15.74 54.32 -1.11
C MET A 48 17.03 55.11 -0.86
N VAL A 49 18.14 54.64 -1.41
CA VAL A 49 19.47 55.25 -1.24
C VAL A 49 19.72 56.37 -2.25
N GLU A 50 19.03 56.37 -3.39
CA GLU A 50 19.23 57.31 -4.50
C GLU A 50 19.14 58.79 -4.08
N SER A 51 18.07 59.19 -3.40
CA SER A 51 17.83 60.60 -3.05
C SER A 51 18.88 61.16 -2.06
N PRO A 52 19.17 60.54 -0.90
CA PRO A 52 20.23 61.01 0.01
C PRO A 52 21.63 60.94 -0.60
N LEU A 53 21.88 59.95 -1.46
CA LEU A 53 23.19 59.76 -2.08
C LEU A 53 23.50 60.87 -3.09
N VAL A 54 22.52 61.31 -3.87
CA VAL A 54 22.67 62.42 -4.83
C VAL A 54 23.06 63.71 -4.12
N ASP A 55 22.44 64.01 -2.97
CA ASP A 55 22.78 65.21 -2.18
C ASP A 55 24.20 65.16 -1.62
N ILE A 56 24.64 63.99 -1.15
CA ILE A 56 26.00 63.82 -0.62
C ILE A 56 27.03 63.86 -1.76
N LEU A 57 26.74 63.25 -2.90
CA LEU A 57 27.58 63.30 -4.11
C LEU A 57 27.73 64.73 -4.62
N ALA A 58 26.64 65.52 -4.62
CA ALA A 58 26.68 66.94 -4.99
C ALA A 58 27.55 67.78 -4.06
N SER A 59 27.73 67.37 -2.81
CA SER A 59 28.59 68.06 -1.84
C SER A 59 30.10 67.73 -1.97
N GLU A 60 30.48 66.78 -2.84
CA GLU A 60 31.84 66.25 -3.06
C GLU A 60 32.61 65.83 -1.78
N SER A 61 31.89 65.62 -0.67
CA SER A 61 32.49 65.31 0.62
C SER A 61 32.77 63.81 0.77
N LYS A 62 34.03 63.41 0.57
CA LYS A 62 34.46 62.00 0.70
C LYS A 62 34.14 61.40 2.08
N THR A 63 34.30 62.19 3.14
CA THR A 63 34.08 61.73 4.52
C THR A 63 32.61 61.45 4.81
N LYS A 64 31.70 62.34 4.37
CA LYS A 64 30.25 62.11 4.50
C LYS A 64 29.81 60.88 3.73
N LEU A 65 30.30 60.71 2.50
CA LEU A 65 29.93 59.58 1.66
C LEU A 65 30.43 58.24 2.22
N LEU A 66 31.67 58.17 2.70
CA LEU A 66 32.20 56.98 3.36
C LEU A 66 31.43 56.66 4.65
N SER A 67 31.08 57.68 5.44
CA SER A 67 30.28 57.47 6.66
C SER A 67 28.88 56.93 6.35
N TYR A 68 28.27 57.38 5.25
CA TYR A 68 26.98 56.91 4.76
C TYR A 68 27.06 55.45 4.28
N PHE A 69 28.09 55.09 3.51
CA PHE A 69 28.30 53.70 3.08
C PHE A 69 28.55 52.74 4.25
N ASN A 70 29.31 53.16 5.26
CA ASN A 70 29.51 52.34 6.46
C ASN A 70 28.20 52.11 7.23
N ARG A 71 27.30 53.10 7.26
CA ARG A 71 25.98 52.94 7.88
C ARG A 71 25.09 51.98 7.09
N ILE A 72 25.09 52.08 5.76
CA ILE A 72 24.37 51.15 4.87
C ILE A 72 24.87 49.70 5.05
N ILE A 73 26.19 49.51 5.18
CA ILE A 73 26.77 48.17 5.43
C ILE A 73 26.24 47.55 6.72
N GLN A 74 26.10 48.35 7.79
CA GLN A 74 25.65 47.86 9.09
C GLN A 74 24.17 47.47 9.10
N ASP A 75 23.30 48.23 8.43
CA ASP A 75 21.85 48.02 8.48
C ASP A 75 21.38 46.87 7.55
N GLU A 76 21.99 46.70 6.36
CA GLU A 76 21.45 45.82 5.29
C GLU A 76 22.23 44.51 5.07
N ARG A 77 23.14 44.14 5.99
CA ARG A 77 24.01 42.94 5.87
C ARG A 77 24.79 42.89 4.54
N LEU A 78 25.12 44.05 3.99
CA LEU A 78 25.99 44.18 2.83
C LEU A 78 27.42 43.86 3.25
N PHE A 79 28.14 43.12 2.41
CA PHE A 79 29.56 42.86 2.64
C PHE A 79 30.39 44.10 2.30
N ALA A 80 30.07 44.76 1.19
CA ALA A 80 30.76 45.96 0.75
C ALA A 80 29.88 46.82 -0.18
N VAL A 81 30.24 48.10 -0.28
CA VAL A 81 29.60 49.05 -1.21
C VAL A 81 30.69 49.82 -1.96
N GLY A 82 30.48 50.01 -3.26
CA GLY A 82 31.33 50.82 -4.12
C GLY A 82 30.50 51.75 -5.00
N PHE A 83 31.08 52.87 -5.40
CA PHE A 83 30.46 53.80 -6.36
C PHE A 83 31.38 53.96 -7.56
N CYS A 84 30.84 53.60 -8.72
CA CYS A 84 31.44 53.81 -10.02
C CYS A 84 30.93 55.14 -10.59
N ASP A 85 31.83 56.02 -10.98
CA ASP A 85 31.49 57.23 -11.72
C ASP A 85 31.03 56.89 -13.16
N ARG A 86 30.57 57.89 -13.90
CA ARG A 86 30.13 57.80 -15.31
C ARG A 86 31.21 57.23 -16.23
N ASP A 87 32.47 57.54 -15.94
CA ASP A 87 33.63 57.04 -16.70
C ASP A 87 33.97 55.57 -16.36
N GLY A 88 33.14 54.92 -15.53
CA GLY A 88 33.36 53.54 -15.08
C GLY A 88 34.59 53.40 -14.16
N LYS A 89 35.00 54.49 -13.51
CA LYS A 89 36.07 54.49 -12.51
C LYS A 89 35.48 54.31 -11.12
N LEU A 90 36.04 53.41 -10.32
CA LEU A 90 35.66 53.23 -8.92
C LEU A 90 36.22 54.41 -8.11
N THR A 91 35.35 55.36 -7.76
CA THR A 91 35.76 56.61 -7.08
C THR A 91 35.68 56.48 -5.56
N TYR A 92 34.70 55.70 -5.08
CA TYR A 92 34.49 55.47 -3.66
C TYR A 92 34.25 53.99 -3.39
N LYS A 93 34.88 53.46 -2.34
CA LYS A 93 34.71 52.08 -1.92
C LYS A 93 34.86 51.94 -0.41
N THR A 94 34.16 50.98 0.16
CA THR A 94 34.31 50.61 1.57
C THR A 94 35.58 49.76 1.75
N LEU A 95 36.07 49.64 2.99
CA LEU A 95 37.31 48.92 3.29
C LEU A 95 37.24 47.42 2.91
N THR A 96 36.05 46.84 2.98
CA THR A 96 35.77 45.44 2.66
C THR A 96 35.52 45.19 1.17
N TYR A 97 35.57 46.22 0.31
CA TYR A 97 35.28 46.07 -1.12
C TYR A 97 36.38 45.27 -1.83
N PRO A 98 36.05 44.13 -2.48
CA PRO A 98 37.03 43.30 -3.17
C PRO A 98 37.66 44.03 -4.36
N ASP A 99 38.98 44.05 -4.45
CA ASP A 99 39.70 44.67 -5.57
C ASP A 99 39.52 43.91 -6.89
N SER A 100 39.00 42.69 -6.85
CA SER A 100 38.66 41.87 -8.02
C SER A 100 37.40 42.36 -8.76
N ILE A 101 36.58 43.21 -8.14
CA ILE A 101 35.37 43.76 -8.76
C ILE A 101 35.73 45.12 -9.35
N SER A 102 35.89 45.19 -10.67
CA SER A 102 36.15 46.44 -11.37
C SER A 102 34.86 47.09 -11.89
N CYS A 103 34.89 48.42 -12.03
CA CYS A 103 33.84 49.19 -12.69
C CYS A 103 34.01 49.25 -14.21
N ASN A 104 35.22 48.99 -14.72
CA ASN A 104 35.58 48.94 -16.14
C ASN A 104 36.21 47.58 -16.51
N GLY A 105 35.76 46.97 -17.61
CA GLY A 105 36.29 45.73 -18.16
C GLY A 105 35.24 44.81 -18.80
N PRO A 106 35.68 43.74 -19.51
CA PRO A 106 34.78 42.70 -19.99
C PRO A 106 34.21 41.91 -18.80
N GLY A 107 32.88 41.93 -18.65
CA GLY A 107 32.18 41.27 -17.53
C GLY A 107 31.73 42.20 -16.40
N THR A 108 31.86 43.53 -16.57
CA THR A 108 31.30 44.49 -15.61
C THR A 108 29.76 44.56 -15.73
N LEU A 109 29.09 44.60 -14.58
CA LEU A 109 27.63 44.64 -14.52
C LEU A 109 27.09 46.01 -14.90
N ASN A 110 26.19 46.11 -15.86
CA ASN A 110 25.51 47.36 -16.18
C ASN A 110 24.46 47.73 -15.12
N ALA A 111 24.00 48.98 -15.13
CA ALA A 111 22.90 49.40 -14.26
C ALA A 111 21.68 48.49 -14.47
N GLY A 112 21.11 47.99 -13.36
CA GLY A 112 20.00 47.04 -13.36
C GLY A 112 20.41 45.57 -13.53
N GLN A 113 21.71 45.25 -13.57
CA GLN A 113 22.19 43.87 -13.65
C GLN A 113 22.73 43.36 -12.31
N THR A 114 22.52 42.08 -12.09
CA THR A 114 23.05 41.32 -10.95
C THR A 114 23.91 40.15 -11.45
N ALA A 115 24.93 39.77 -10.70
CA ALA A 115 25.66 38.53 -10.95
C ALA A 115 26.22 37.90 -9.68
N LEU A 116 26.31 36.57 -9.72
CA LEU A 116 27.00 35.77 -8.71
C LEU A 116 28.46 35.58 -9.14
N LEU A 117 29.39 36.15 -8.37
CA LEU A 117 30.83 35.99 -8.57
C LEU A 117 31.38 35.02 -7.52
N ARG A 118 32.17 34.04 -7.98
CA ARG A 118 32.83 33.07 -7.10
C ARG A 118 34.29 33.44 -6.90
N PHE A 119 34.66 33.75 -5.67
CA PHE A 119 36.04 34.02 -5.27
C PHE A 119 36.61 32.87 -4.43
N THR A 120 37.93 32.82 -4.28
CA THR A 120 38.62 31.83 -3.43
C THR A 120 38.23 31.91 -1.95
N GLN A 121 37.76 33.08 -1.51
CA GLN A 121 37.32 33.33 -0.13
C GLN A 121 35.81 33.09 0.08
N GLY A 122 35.05 32.85 -1.00
CA GLY A 122 33.60 32.64 -0.96
C GLY A 122 32.89 33.17 -2.20
N ALA A 123 31.64 32.74 -2.41
CA ALA A 123 30.76 33.35 -3.39
C ALA A 123 30.19 34.66 -2.87
N VAL A 124 30.06 35.66 -3.74
CA VAL A 124 29.39 36.92 -3.45
C VAL A 124 28.41 37.27 -4.56
N HIS A 125 27.31 37.91 -4.18
CA HIS A 125 26.33 38.43 -5.11
C HIS A 125 26.57 39.93 -5.28
N VAL A 126 26.74 40.38 -6.52
CA VAL A 126 27.00 41.78 -6.86
C VAL A 126 25.81 42.32 -7.64
N ALA A 127 25.25 43.43 -7.20
CA ALA A 127 24.19 44.16 -7.88
C ALA A 127 24.70 45.56 -8.28
N ALA A 128 24.47 45.94 -9.54
CA ALA A 128 24.81 47.27 -10.04
C ALA A 128 23.53 48.09 -10.22
N VAL A 129 23.36 49.11 -9.38
CA VAL A 129 22.20 50.01 -9.41
C VAL A 129 22.61 51.33 -10.06
N GLY A 130 21.90 51.76 -11.10
CA GLY A 130 22.09 53.09 -11.68
C GLY A 130 21.58 54.17 -10.72
N ILE A 131 22.35 55.24 -10.54
CA ILE A 131 21.96 56.37 -9.70
C ILE A 131 21.66 57.56 -10.60
N GLU A 132 20.39 57.98 -10.64
CA GLU A 132 19.91 59.10 -11.42
C GLU A 132 19.36 60.17 -10.48
N GLY A 133 19.71 61.43 -10.72
CA GLY A 133 19.29 62.52 -9.84
C GLY A 133 19.28 63.84 -10.57
N ASN A 134 18.20 64.61 -10.40
CA ASN A 134 18.01 65.91 -11.04
C ASN A 134 18.16 65.86 -12.58
N GLY A 135 17.68 64.78 -13.20
CA GLY A 135 17.78 64.55 -14.65
C GLY A 135 19.19 64.23 -15.15
N ARG A 136 20.13 63.91 -14.26
CA ARG A 136 21.52 63.59 -14.58
C ARG A 136 21.89 62.19 -14.06
N ILE A 137 22.52 61.36 -14.89
CA ILE A 137 23.00 60.02 -14.49
C ILE A 137 24.31 60.16 -13.70
N TRP A 138 24.30 60.04 -12.38
CA TRP A 138 25.49 60.26 -11.55
C TRP A 138 26.53 59.15 -11.65
N GLY A 139 26.08 57.91 -11.89
CA GLY A 139 26.95 56.76 -11.96
C GLY A 139 26.22 55.50 -11.56
N ARG A 140 26.96 54.53 -11.03
CA ARG A 140 26.43 53.22 -10.63
C ARG A 140 26.92 52.86 -9.23
N LEU A 141 25.98 52.50 -8.37
CA LEU A 141 26.24 51.94 -7.05
C LEU A 141 26.41 50.43 -7.16
N MET A 142 27.57 49.93 -6.73
CA MET A 142 27.89 48.51 -6.66
C MET A 142 27.62 48.01 -5.24
N LEU A 143 26.62 47.16 -5.10
CA LEU A 143 26.25 46.52 -3.84
C LEU A 143 26.80 45.10 -3.84
N VAL A 144 27.60 44.75 -2.84
CA VAL A 144 28.20 43.41 -2.69
C VAL A 144 27.60 42.73 -1.46
N HIS A 145 26.98 41.59 -1.67
CA HIS A 145 26.41 40.74 -0.62
C HIS A 145 27.24 39.47 -0.46
N ASP A 146 27.48 39.05 0.78
CA ASP A 146 28.14 37.79 1.08
C ASP A 146 27.17 36.60 0.87
N MET A 147 27.51 35.67 -0.01
CA MET A 147 26.75 34.45 -0.27
C MET A 147 27.38 33.21 0.40
N SER A 148 28.51 33.37 1.10
CA SER A 148 29.24 32.27 1.73
C SER A 148 28.40 31.51 2.76
N TRP A 149 27.48 32.19 3.44
CA TRP A 149 26.53 31.59 4.38
C TRP A 149 25.50 30.68 3.69
N ILE A 150 25.06 31.05 2.49
CA ILE A 150 24.05 30.31 1.71
C ILE A 150 24.66 29.02 1.14
N GLU A 151 25.90 29.09 0.64
CA GLU A 151 26.61 27.91 0.09
C GLU A 151 26.92 26.87 1.18
N ARG A 152 27.22 27.30 2.43
CA ARG A 152 27.38 26.38 3.58
C ARG A 152 26.06 25.71 3.99
N ARG A 153 24.94 26.44 4.01
CA ARG A 153 23.63 25.88 4.40
C ARG A 153 23.01 24.97 3.33
N SER A 154 23.38 25.15 2.05
CA SER A 154 23.04 24.17 1.00
C SER A 154 23.66 22.79 1.29
N SER A 155 24.91 22.75 1.77
CA SER A 155 25.57 21.48 2.17
C SER A 155 24.80 20.76 3.29
N ASP A 156 24.35 21.50 4.32
CA ASP A 156 23.54 20.91 5.39
C ASP A 156 22.21 20.36 4.85
N THR A 157 21.58 21.09 3.93
CA THR A 157 20.32 20.67 3.27
C THR A 157 20.49 19.35 2.52
N LYS A 158 21.65 19.13 1.88
CA LYS A 158 21.99 17.86 1.22
C LYS A 158 22.05 16.71 2.22
N TRP A 159 22.64 16.92 3.40
CA TRP A 159 22.67 15.93 4.46
C TRP A 159 21.29 15.62 5.02
N TYR A 160 20.43 16.62 5.24
CA TYR A 160 19.04 16.37 5.65
C TYR A 160 18.25 15.56 4.62
N LEU A 161 18.36 15.89 3.33
CA LEU A 161 17.72 15.12 2.25
C LEU A 161 18.26 13.69 2.18
N PHE A 162 19.57 13.50 2.35
CA PHE A 162 20.18 12.18 2.40
C PHE A 162 19.62 11.34 3.56
N TYR A 163 19.58 11.90 4.78
CA TYR A 163 19.00 11.21 5.93
C TYR A 163 17.51 10.93 5.76
N LEU A 164 16.75 11.84 5.16
CA LEU A 164 15.33 11.63 4.84
C LEU A 164 15.15 10.40 3.94
N PHE A 165 15.89 10.32 2.82
CA PHE A 165 15.83 9.16 1.92
C PHE A 165 16.32 7.87 2.59
N ALA A 166 17.36 7.94 3.41
CA ALA A 166 17.87 6.81 4.17
C ALA A 166 16.82 6.27 5.16
N VAL A 167 16.12 7.15 5.89
CA VAL A 167 15.05 6.77 6.82
C VAL A 167 13.86 6.17 6.08
N ILE A 168 13.38 6.82 5.01
CA ILE A 168 12.27 6.30 4.19
C ILE A 168 12.63 4.92 3.63
N GLY A 169 13.85 4.76 3.10
CA GLY A 169 14.34 3.47 2.62
C GLY A 169 14.41 2.40 3.70
N GLY A 170 14.91 2.77 4.88
CA GLY A 170 14.94 1.89 6.05
C GLY A 170 13.55 1.42 6.48
N VAL A 171 12.58 2.34 6.53
CA VAL A 171 11.19 2.02 6.89
C VAL A 171 10.55 1.10 5.83
N ILE A 172 10.67 1.41 4.54
CA ILE A 172 10.11 0.58 3.47
C ILE A 172 10.75 -0.81 3.48
N SER A 173 12.07 -0.89 3.68
CA SER A 173 12.83 -2.13 3.85
C SER A 173 12.32 -2.94 5.05
N LEU A 174 12.12 -2.30 6.20
CA LEU A 174 11.61 -2.96 7.41
C LEU A 174 10.20 -3.51 7.18
N VAL A 175 9.30 -2.71 6.59
CA VAL A 175 7.92 -3.09 6.30
C VAL A 175 7.88 -4.25 5.30
N THR A 176 8.66 -4.19 4.23
CA THR A 176 8.72 -5.29 3.24
C THR A 176 9.23 -6.59 3.85
N VAL A 177 10.26 -6.54 4.70
CA VAL A 177 10.73 -7.72 5.44
C VAL A 177 9.67 -8.24 6.41
N LEU A 178 8.99 -7.35 7.15
CA LEU A 178 7.93 -7.70 8.10
C LEU A 178 6.77 -8.42 7.39
N VAL A 179 6.29 -7.84 6.28
CA VAL A 179 5.23 -8.41 5.45
C VAL A 179 5.66 -9.77 4.88
N ALA A 180 6.88 -9.90 4.37
CA ALA A 180 7.41 -11.17 3.88
C ALA A 180 7.51 -12.22 5.00
N HIS A 181 7.88 -11.83 6.22
CA HIS A 181 7.99 -12.75 7.35
C HIS A 181 6.61 -13.19 7.89
N LEU A 182 5.64 -12.27 7.91
CA LEU A 182 4.26 -12.54 8.31
C LEU A 182 3.55 -13.40 7.26
N SER A 183 3.72 -13.11 5.97
CA SER A 183 3.13 -13.91 4.90
C SER A 183 3.73 -15.30 4.84
N TRP A 184 5.03 -15.46 5.08
CA TRP A 184 5.65 -16.80 5.17
C TRP A 184 5.12 -17.60 6.36
N ARG A 185 4.95 -16.98 7.54
CA ARG A 185 4.35 -17.65 8.71
C ARG A 185 2.88 -18.02 8.47
N GLY A 186 2.09 -17.12 7.90
CA GLY A 186 0.69 -17.37 7.57
C GLY A 186 0.50 -18.42 6.47
N TRP A 187 1.35 -18.40 5.43
CA TRP A 187 1.26 -19.34 4.32
C TRP A 187 1.73 -20.74 4.69
N VAL A 188 2.81 -20.88 5.48
CA VAL A 188 3.24 -22.20 5.98
C VAL A 188 2.23 -22.81 6.95
N ALA A 189 1.57 -21.99 7.78
CA ALA A 189 0.46 -22.44 8.63
C ALA A 189 -0.74 -22.91 7.78
N GLY A 190 -1.13 -22.13 6.76
CA GLY A 190 -2.21 -22.48 5.84
C GLY A 190 -1.94 -23.74 5.02
N VAL A 191 -0.73 -23.89 4.45
CA VAL A 191 -0.35 -25.07 3.67
C VAL A 191 -0.24 -26.32 4.54
N ARG A 192 0.25 -26.20 5.79
CA ARG A 192 0.28 -27.32 6.75
C ARG A 192 -1.12 -27.75 7.19
N ALA A 193 -2.06 -26.82 7.36
CA ALA A 193 -3.47 -27.12 7.64
C ALA A 193 -4.17 -27.79 6.43
N MET A 194 -3.83 -27.36 5.22
CA MET A 194 -4.36 -27.93 3.99
C MET A 194 -3.83 -29.35 3.72
N LEU A 195 -2.55 -29.62 4.01
CA LEU A 195 -1.93 -30.96 3.90
C LEU A 195 -2.40 -31.96 4.97
N ARG A 196 -2.96 -31.49 6.09
CA ARG A 196 -3.60 -32.34 7.11
C ARG A 196 -5.08 -32.64 6.83
N GLY A 197 -5.66 -32.11 5.75
CA GLY A 197 -7.07 -32.34 5.42
C GLY A 197 -8.05 -31.57 6.31
N GLU A 198 -7.58 -30.62 7.15
CA GLU A 198 -8.41 -29.82 8.08
C GLU A 198 -8.80 -28.45 7.49
N GLY A 199 -8.57 -28.24 6.19
CA GLY A 199 -8.57 -26.94 5.52
C GLY A 199 -9.92 -26.20 5.44
N LEU A 200 -11.02 -26.79 5.91
CA LEU A 200 -12.32 -26.11 6.02
C LEU A 200 -12.89 -26.08 7.45
N ILE A 201 -12.41 -26.94 8.36
CA ILE A 201 -12.95 -27.03 9.73
C ILE A 201 -12.12 -26.16 10.71
N ALA A 202 -10.84 -25.92 10.43
CA ALA A 202 -9.99 -25.04 11.25
C ALA A 202 -10.28 -23.53 11.07
N LEU A 203 -11.00 -23.13 10.01
CA LEU A 203 -11.55 -21.76 9.89
C LEU A 203 -12.77 -21.54 10.79
N ILE A 204 -13.32 -22.61 11.39
CA ILE A 204 -14.49 -22.58 12.30
C ILE A 204 -14.09 -23.02 13.73
N GLY A 205 -12.89 -23.59 13.92
CA GLY A 205 -12.37 -24.05 15.20
C GLY A 205 -11.56 -23.00 15.97
N ASP A 206 -12.26 -22.23 16.80
CA ASP A 206 -11.82 -21.44 17.97
C ASP A 206 -10.54 -20.57 17.87
N PRO A 207 -10.69 -19.28 17.55
CA PRO A 207 -10.27 -18.24 18.47
C PRO A 207 -11.34 -18.08 19.56
N LYS A 208 -10.96 -18.13 20.85
CA LYS A 208 -11.84 -17.80 21.97
C LYS A 208 -12.79 -16.65 21.60
N PRO A 209 -14.12 -16.84 21.59
CA PRO A 209 -15.04 -15.79 21.20
C PRO A 209 -15.02 -14.68 22.24
N ASP A 210 -14.80 -13.45 21.80
CA ASP A 210 -15.23 -12.28 22.55
C ASP A 210 -16.74 -12.42 22.82
N ALA A 211 -17.14 -12.19 24.08
CA ALA A 211 -18.47 -12.50 24.61
C ALA A 211 -19.64 -11.80 23.88
N ASP A 212 -19.36 -10.82 23.01
CA ASP A 212 -20.35 -10.04 22.28
C ASP A 212 -20.91 -10.72 21.01
N LEU A 213 -20.27 -11.79 20.51
CA LEU A 213 -20.68 -12.49 19.28
C LEU A 213 -21.49 -13.76 19.52
N HIS A 214 -21.75 -14.13 20.78
CA HIS A 214 -22.51 -15.32 21.14
C HIS A 214 -23.95 -15.40 20.58
N PRO A 215 -24.77 -14.34 20.54
CA PRO A 215 -26.14 -14.47 20.03
C PRO A 215 -26.19 -14.75 18.53
N VAL A 216 -25.32 -14.12 17.74
CA VAL A 216 -25.26 -14.32 16.28
C VAL A 216 -24.75 -15.72 15.92
N ALA A 217 -23.82 -16.27 16.70
CA ALA A 217 -23.32 -17.63 16.51
C ALA A 217 -24.36 -18.72 16.84
N GLN A 218 -25.31 -18.43 17.74
CA GLN A 218 -26.43 -19.34 18.04
C GLN A 218 -27.44 -19.35 16.90
N ASP A 219 -27.81 -18.18 16.37
CA ASP A 219 -28.71 -18.07 15.22
C ASP A 219 -28.14 -18.73 13.96
N LEU A 220 -26.84 -18.58 13.70
CA LEU A 220 -26.21 -19.22 12.56
C LEU A 220 -26.22 -20.76 12.69
N ARG A 221 -25.98 -21.31 13.89
CA ARG A 221 -26.05 -22.75 14.12
C ARG A 221 -27.47 -23.29 13.98
N ALA A 222 -28.47 -22.54 14.45
CA ALA A 222 -29.88 -22.90 14.26
C ALA A 222 -30.24 -22.95 12.76
N LEU A 223 -29.80 -21.95 11.99
CA LEU A 223 -30.04 -21.87 10.55
C LEU A 223 -29.35 -23.01 9.78
N ILE A 224 -28.11 -23.36 10.15
CA ILE A 224 -27.41 -24.50 9.54
C ILE A 224 -28.15 -25.81 9.84
N HIS A 225 -28.61 -26.00 11.08
CA HIS A 225 -29.38 -27.19 11.45
C HIS A 225 -30.69 -27.31 10.66
N ASP A 226 -31.39 -26.19 10.46
CA ASP A 226 -32.64 -26.15 9.69
C ASP A 226 -32.40 -26.48 8.21
N LEU A 227 -31.33 -25.93 7.61
CA LEU A 227 -30.94 -26.25 6.23
C LEU A 227 -30.50 -27.70 6.03
N GLU A 228 -29.82 -28.30 7.03
CA GLU A 228 -29.48 -29.72 6.99
C GLU A 228 -30.71 -30.62 7.08
N ALA A 229 -31.68 -30.27 7.94
CA ALA A 229 -32.94 -31.00 8.05
C ALA A 229 -33.73 -30.95 6.72
N ASP A 230 -33.82 -29.77 6.10
CA ASP A 230 -34.52 -29.57 4.83
C ASP A 230 -33.83 -30.30 3.67
N LYS A 231 -32.48 -30.37 3.68
CA LYS A 231 -31.71 -31.17 2.73
C LYS A 231 -31.95 -32.69 2.89
N ARG A 232 -32.02 -33.19 4.13
CA ARG A 232 -32.31 -34.62 4.39
C ARG A 232 -33.70 -35.01 3.90
N MET A 233 -34.70 -34.17 4.12
CA MET A 233 -36.06 -34.39 3.60
C MET A 233 -36.10 -34.45 2.06
N ARG A 234 -35.30 -33.61 1.38
CA ARG A 234 -35.20 -33.63 -0.08
C ARG A 234 -34.51 -34.90 -0.61
N ASP A 235 -33.49 -35.40 0.08
CA ASP A 235 -32.75 -36.60 -0.33
C ASP A 235 -33.64 -37.85 -0.26
N GLU A 236 -34.44 -38.01 0.81
CA GLU A 236 -35.41 -39.11 0.93
C GLU A 236 -36.47 -39.10 -0.18
N SER A 237 -36.88 -37.91 -0.66
CA SER A 237 -37.84 -37.78 -1.76
C SER A 237 -37.28 -38.13 -3.14
N GLN A 238 -35.95 -38.17 -3.29
CA GLN A 238 -35.23 -38.45 -4.55
C GLN A 238 -34.68 -39.88 -4.63
N LEU A 239 -34.82 -40.69 -3.58
CA LEU A 239 -34.42 -42.09 -3.63
C LEU A 239 -35.31 -42.88 -4.61
N SER A 240 -34.70 -43.40 -5.68
CA SER A 240 -35.33 -44.44 -6.49
C SER A 240 -35.49 -45.70 -5.62
N TRP A 241 -36.71 -46.04 -5.25
CA TRP A 241 -37.04 -47.25 -4.48
C TRP A 241 -36.72 -48.51 -5.29
N THR A 242 -35.47 -48.97 -5.18
CA THR A 242 -35.03 -50.25 -5.73
C THR A 242 -34.92 -51.28 -4.60
N PRO A 243 -35.08 -52.59 -4.89
CA PRO A 243 -34.88 -53.65 -3.90
C PRO A 243 -33.51 -53.57 -3.21
N ALA A 244 -32.46 -53.15 -3.92
CA ALA A 244 -31.11 -52.99 -3.36
C ALA A 244 -31.02 -51.81 -2.37
N THR A 245 -31.68 -50.69 -2.68
CA THR A 245 -31.73 -49.52 -1.78
C THR A 245 -32.51 -49.85 -0.51
N LEU A 246 -33.65 -50.53 -0.63
CA LEU A 246 -34.46 -50.96 0.51
C LEU A 246 -33.68 -51.95 1.40
N LYS A 247 -32.96 -52.89 0.81
CA LYS A 247 -32.08 -53.82 1.53
C LYS A 247 -31.01 -53.08 2.33
N THR A 248 -30.40 -52.05 1.74
CA THR A 248 -29.34 -51.27 2.39
C THR A 248 -29.89 -50.47 3.57
N ILE A 249 -31.03 -49.79 3.39
CA ILE A 249 -31.67 -49.01 4.47
C ILE A 249 -32.08 -49.93 5.62
N LEU A 250 -32.72 -51.06 5.33
CA LEU A 250 -33.12 -52.01 6.36
C LEU A 250 -31.91 -52.58 7.08
N HIS A 251 -30.81 -52.89 6.37
CA HIS A 251 -29.59 -53.39 7.01
C HIS A 251 -28.90 -52.34 7.90
N ASP A 252 -28.91 -51.07 7.48
CA ASP A 252 -28.30 -49.97 8.25
C ASP A 252 -29.13 -49.57 9.48
N HIS A 253 -30.47 -49.68 9.40
CA HIS A 253 -31.39 -49.19 10.43
C HIS A 253 -31.93 -50.29 11.36
N LEU A 254 -32.06 -51.52 10.86
CA LEU A 254 -32.46 -52.70 11.63
C LEU A 254 -31.21 -53.55 11.78
N ALA A 255 -30.49 -53.36 12.88
CA ALA A 255 -29.16 -53.91 13.15
C ALA A 255 -29.15 -55.45 13.27
N GLY A 256 -29.38 -56.16 12.16
CA GLY A 256 -29.41 -57.62 12.08
C GLY A 256 -30.74 -58.28 12.47
N ASP A 257 -31.84 -57.52 12.57
CA ASP A 257 -33.15 -58.06 12.93
C ASP A 257 -33.81 -58.82 11.75
N GLU A 258 -34.41 -59.98 12.06
CA GLU A 258 -35.10 -60.83 11.07
C GLU A 258 -36.48 -60.26 10.73
N VAL A 259 -36.80 -60.15 9.43
CA VAL A 259 -38.12 -59.71 8.96
C VAL A 259 -39.05 -60.92 8.90
N LEU A 260 -40.06 -60.96 9.78
CA LEU A 260 -41.10 -61.97 9.78
C LEU A 260 -42.43 -61.39 9.28
N ILE A 261 -43.01 -62.01 8.25
CA ILE A 261 -44.36 -61.69 7.79
C ILE A 261 -45.30 -62.82 8.21
N VAL A 262 -46.34 -62.47 8.97
CA VAL A 262 -47.39 -63.41 9.34
C VAL A 262 -48.67 -63.01 8.61
N SER A 263 -49.15 -63.87 7.71
CA SER A 263 -50.37 -63.62 6.95
C SER A 263 -51.31 -64.83 6.99
N ASN A 264 -52.60 -64.58 6.80
CA ASN A 264 -53.58 -65.65 6.73
C ASN A 264 -53.47 -66.48 5.43
N ARG A 265 -52.84 -65.93 4.38
CA ARG A 265 -52.68 -66.59 3.08
C ARG A 265 -51.22 -66.61 2.63
N GLU A 266 -50.80 -67.75 2.11
CA GLU A 266 -49.46 -67.99 1.56
C GLU A 266 -49.22 -67.27 0.22
N PRO A 267 -47.95 -66.97 -0.11
CA PRO A 267 -47.59 -66.30 -1.36
C PRO A 267 -47.57 -67.25 -2.57
N TYR A 268 -47.32 -68.53 -2.35
CA TYR A 268 -47.25 -69.56 -3.37
C TYR A 268 -48.02 -70.78 -2.88
N ILE A 269 -48.96 -71.25 -3.68
CA ILE A 269 -49.77 -72.44 -3.39
C ILE A 269 -49.25 -73.58 -4.25
N HIS A 270 -48.86 -74.69 -3.64
CA HIS A 270 -48.38 -75.87 -4.36
C HIS A 270 -49.50 -76.87 -4.51
N ASN A 271 -49.86 -77.15 -5.76
CA ASN A 271 -50.90 -78.11 -6.09
C ASN A 271 -50.35 -79.27 -6.91
N TRP A 272 -50.78 -80.48 -6.59
CA TRP A 272 -50.58 -81.66 -7.42
C TRP A 272 -51.40 -81.54 -8.71
N GLN A 273 -50.71 -81.59 -9.84
CA GLN A 273 -51.31 -81.75 -11.15
C GLN A 273 -50.66 -82.97 -11.82
N ASP A 274 -51.43 -84.02 -12.00
CA ASP A 274 -50.97 -85.35 -12.40
C ASP A 274 -49.84 -85.90 -11.50
N GLN A 275 -48.60 -85.89 -11.98
CA GLN A 275 -47.39 -86.35 -11.26
C GLN A 275 -46.37 -85.23 -11.04
N GLN A 276 -46.77 -83.96 -11.23
CA GLN A 276 -45.91 -82.81 -11.02
C GLN A 276 -46.57 -81.82 -10.05
N VAL A 277 -45.74 -81.12 -9.28
CA VAL A 277 -46.17 -80.04 -8.41
C VAL A 277 -46.15 -78.74 -9.21
N GLU A 278 -47.32 -78.12 -9.38
CA GLU A 278 -47.45 -76.80 -10.02
C GLU A 278 -47.55 -75.72 -8.95
N VAL A 279 -46.81 -74.63 -9.14
CA VAL A 279 -46.83 -73.46 -8.25
C VAL A 279 -47.85 -72.45 -8.78
N GLN A 280 -48.90 -72.23 -8.01
CA GLN A 280 -49.91 -71.22 -8.31
C GLN A 280 -49.68 -69.97 -7.45
N VAL A 281 -49.56 -68.81 -8.10
CA VAL A 281 -49.54 -67.51 -7.40
C VAL A 281 -50.98 -66.99 -7.27
N PRO A 282 -51.55 -66.90 -6.06
CA PRO A 282 -52.88 -66.36 -5.87
C PRO A 282 -52.91 -64.86 -6.16
N ALA A 283 -54.04 -64.35 -6.66
CA ALA A 283 -54.27 -62.92 -6.82
C ALA A 283 -54.48 -62.26 -5.44
N SER A 284 -53.37 -61.99 -4.74
CA SER A 284 -53.36 -61.37 -3.41
C SER A 284 -52.61 -60.03 -3.45
N GLY A 285 -53.29 -58.97 -3.02
CA GLY A 285 -52.68 -57.64 -2.92
C GLY A 285 -51.56 -57.59 -1.89
N VAL A 286 -51.63 -58.41 -0.83
CA VAL A 286 -50.59 -58.51 0.19
C VAL A 286 -49.32 -59.14 -0.38
N VAL A 287 -49.46 -60.20 -1.18
CA VAL A 287 -48.32 -60.90 -1.80
C VAL A 287 -47.64 -59.97 -2.79
N THR A 288 -48.41 -59.32 -3.66
CA THR A 288 -47.88 -58.40 -4.68
C THR A 288 -47.10 -57.23 -4.05
N ALA A 289 -47.55 -56.72 -2.89
CA ALA A 289 -46.90 -55.60 -2.21
C ALA A 289 -45.66 -56.01 -1.41
N LEU A 290 -45.67 -57.18 -0.77
CA LEU A 290 -44.65 -57.56 0.21
C LEU A 290 -43.64 -58.58 -0.31
N GLU A 291 -43.94 -59.31 -1.39
CA GLU A 291 -43.00 -60.25 -2.02
C GLU A 291 -41.67 -59.57 -2.42
N PRO A 292 -41.64 -58.37 -3.03
CA PRO A 292 -40.38 -57.71 -3.37
C PRO A 292 -39.54 -57.35 -2.13
N VAL A 293 -40.20 -57.01 -1.02
CA VAL A 293 -39.56 -56.71 0.27
C VAL A 293 -38.94 -57.99 0.82
N MET A 294 -39.66 -59.11 0.81
CA MET A 294 -39.17 -60.39 1.30
C MET A 294 -37.99 -60.92 0.47
N ARG A 295 -38.04 -60.76 -0.85
CA ARG A 295 -36.90 -61.09 -1.73
C ARG A 295 -35.67 -60.22 -1.45
N ALA A 296 -35.86 -58.96 -1.07
CA ALA A 296 -34.77 -58.05 -0.75
C ALA A 296 -34.13 -58.36 0.62
N CYS A 297 -34.94 -58.76 1.60
CA CYS A 297 -34.53 -58.87 3.00
C CYS A 297 -34.18 -60.30 3.44
N SER A 298 -34.46 -61.31 2.61
CA SER A 298 -34.28 -62.73 2.98
C SER A 298 -35.02 -63.09 4.29
N GLY A 299 -36.22 -62.53 4.48
CA GLY A 299 -37.07 -62.78 5.66
C GLY A 299 -37.85 -64.08 5.59
N VAL A 300 -38.56 -64.41 6.68
CA VAL A 300 -39.40 -65.61 6.79
C VAL A 300 -40.88 -65.25 6.63
N TRP A 301 -41.58 -65.95 5.73
CA TRP A 301 -43.02 -65.81 5.54
C TRP A 301 -43.75 -66.96 6.24
N ILE A 302 -44.61 -66.63 7.20
CA ILE A 302 -45.44 -67.57 7.95
C ILE A 302 -46.89 -67.39 7.50
N ALA A 303 -47.47 -68.44 6.92
CA ALA A 303 -48.86 -68.44 6.48
C ALA A 303 -49.50 -69.81 6.57
N HIS A 304 -50.82 -69.85 6.38
CA HIS A 304 -51.56 -71.09 6.28
C HIS A 304 -51.43 -71.69 4.87
N GLY A 305 -50.89 -72.92 4.80
CA GLY A 305 -50.78 -73.70 3.57
C GLY A 305 -52.11 -74.33 3.16
N SER A 306 -52.58 -74.02 1.96
CA SER A 306 -53.90 -74.37 1.44
C SER A 306 -53.87 -75.32 0.24
N GLY A 307 -52.70 -75.48 -0.37
CA GLY A 307 -52.42 -76.41 -1.45
C GLY A 307 -52.29 -77.85 -0.97
N ASN A 308 -52.67 -78.79 -1.83
CA ASN A 308 -52.63 -80.22 -1.51
C ASN A 308 -51.20 -80.80 -1.56
N ALA A 309 -50.20 -80.05 -2.06
CA ALA A 309 -48.80 -80.45 -2.09
C ALA A 309 -47.90 -79.64 -1.12
N ASP A 310 -48.40 -78.59 -0.47
CA ASP A 310 -47.57 -77.69 0.35
C ASP A 310 -46.80 -78.40 1.46
N ARG A 311 -47.42 -79.40 2.09
CA ARG A 311 -46.83 -80.17 3.19
C ARG A 311 -45.57 -80.96 2.79
N GLU A 312 -45.38 -81.21 1.49
CA GLU A 312 -44.25 -81.97 0.98
C GLU A 312 -43.08 -81.08 0.53
N VAL A 313 -43.32 -79.78 0.33
CA VAL A 313 -42.37 -78.87 -0.34
C VAL A 313 -41.98 -77.63 0.49
N VAL A 314 -42.70 -77.30 1.56
CA VAL A 314 -42.47 -76.12 2.43
C VAL A 314 -42.03 -76.53 3.84
#